data_AF-A0A1F0B1Q9-F1
#
_entry.id   AF-A0A1F0B1Q9-F1
#
_cell.length_a   1.000
_cell.length_b   1.000
_cell.length_c   1.000
_cell.angle_alpha   90.00
_cell.angle_beta   90.00
_cell.angle_gamma   90.00
#
_symmetry.space_group_name_H-M   'P 1'
#
loop_
_entity.id
_entity.type
_entity.pdbx_description
1 polymer ?
#
loop_
_entity_poly.entity_id
_entity_poly.type
_entity_poly.pdbx_seq_one_letter_code
_entity_poly.pdbx_strand_id
1 'polypeptide(L)'
;MVKTPKTEVGKAKEDLTETIENLTDDAEKLKADAEKAKVVEEKNAALDKQKETLEKAKVALETAKTNKADQDVIDKLQDAVTKLEGSVASAKASVDEAQAKFDEVNESLQERKQSLH
;
A
#
# COMPACT_ATOMS: atom_id res chain seq x y z
N MET A 1 30.85 41.60 -41.09
CA MET A 1 30.76 40.41 -40.20
C MET A 1 29.35 40.36 -39.62
N VAL A 2 28.45 39.60 -40.24
CA VAL A 2 27.12 39.35 -39.68
C VAL A 2 27.29 38.22 -38.68
N LYS A 3 27.32 38.55 -37.37
CA LYS A 3 27.34 37.54 -36.31
C LYS A 3 26.00 36.82 -36.34
N THR A 4 26.00 35.57 -36.81
CA THR A 4 24.88 34.63 -36.69
C THR A 4 24.38 34.56 -35.24
N PRO A 5 23.05 34.64 -34.99
CA PRO A 5 22.49 34.40 -33.67
C PRO A 5 22.55 32.91 -33.36
N LYS A 6 23.61 32.47 -32.68
CA LYS A 6 23.76 31.09 -32.18
C LYS A 6 22.94 30.81 -30.90
N THR A 7 22.18 31.78 -30.42
CA THR A 7 21.68 31.80 -29.05
C THR A 7 20.24 31.30 -28.84
N GLU A 8 19.38 31.29 -29.87
CA GLU A 8 17.97 30.89 -29.70
C GLU A 8 17.73 29.38 -29.92
N VAL A 9 18.53 28.73 -30.80
CA VAL A 9 18.39 27.29 -31.09
C VAL A 9 18.96 26.41 -29.96
N GLY A 10 19.93 26.91 -29.19
CA GLY A 10 20.48 26.21 -28.02
C GLY A 10 19.48 26.15 -26.87
N LYS A 11 18.85 27.30 -26.56
CA LYS A 11 17.88 27.43 -25.47
C LYS A 11 16.63 26.57 -25.67
N ALA A 12 16.09 26.55 -26.90
CA ALA A 12 14.94 25.72 -27.25
C ALA A 12 15.23 24.20 -27.16
N LYS A 13 16.49 23.77 -27.34
CA LYS A 13 16.88 22.36 -27.16
C LYS A 13 17.06 21.99 -25.70
N GLU A 14 17.61 22.88 -24.87
CA GLU A 14 17.66 22.70 -23.41
C GLU A 14 16.25 22.63 -22.82
N ASP A 15 15.37 23.58 -23.15
CA ASP A 15 13.98 23.62 -22.65
C ASP A 15 13.19 22.35 -23.04
N LEU A 16 13.37 21.85 -24.26
CA LEU A 16 12.74 20.61 -24.73
C LEU A 16 13.31 19.36 -24.04
N THR A 17 14.61 19.33 -23.78
CA THR A 17 15.27 18.19 -23.11
C THR A 17 14.83 18.13 -21.65
N GLU A 18 14.80 19.27 -20.96
CA GLU A 18 14.31 19.41 -19.59
C GLU A 18 12.82 19.03 -19.47
N THR A 19 12.00 19.41 -20.45
CA THR A 19 10.58 19.02 -20.50
C THR A 19 10.40 17.51 -20.72
N ILE A 20 11.24 16.89 -21.56
CA ILE A 20 11.17 15.46 -21.86
C ILE A 20 11.69 14.61 -20.70
N GLU A 21 12.74 15.04 -19.99
CA GLU A 21 13.22 14.39 -18.77
C GLU A 21 12.15 14.43 -17.67
N ASN A 22 11.56 15.60 -17.40
CA ASN A 22 10.50 15.76 -16.40
C ASN A 22 9.27 14.87 -16.67
N LEU A 23 8.84 14.77 -17.95
CA LEU A 23 7.72 13.91 -18.34
C LEU A 23 8.04 12.42 -18.20
N THR A 24 9.29 12.01 -18.41
CA THR A 24 9.72 10.62 -18.28
C THR A 24 9.79 10.21 -16.81
N ASP A 25 10.32 11.07 -15.95
CA ASP A 25 10.37 10.88 -14.50
C ASP A 25 8.97 10.80 -13.87
N ASP A 26 8.03 11.65 -14.30
CA ASP A 26 6.64 11.64 -13.84
C ASP A 26 5.88 10.36 -14.24
N ALA A 27 6.17 9.82 -15.43
CA ALA A 27 5.54 8.60 -15.92
C ALA A 27 6.03 7.34 -15.20
N GLU A 28 7.34 7.23 -14.93
CA GLU A 28 7.89 6.13 -14.12
C GLU A 28 7.43 6.21 -12.66
N LYS A 29 7.27 7.43 -12.10
CA LYS A 29 6.69 7.69 -10.77
C LYS A 29 5.24 7.26 -10.65
N LEU A 30 4.37 7.69 -11.58
CA LEU A 30 2.94 7.31 -11.57
C LEU A 30 2.75 5.81 -11.60
N LYS A 31 3.63 5.09 -12.31
CA LYS A 31 3.64 3.63 -12.33
C LYS A 31 4.04 3.04 -10.97
N ALA A 32 5.07 3.58 -10.32
CA ALA A 32 5.51 3.13 -9.00
C ALA A 32 4.46 3.40 -7.90
N ASP A 33 3.78 4.54 -7.93
CA ASP A 33 2.69 4.87 -6.99
C ASP A 33 1.47 3.97 -7.21
N ALA A 34 1.09 3.71 -8.46
CA ALA A 34 -0.03 2.82 -8.79
C ALA A 34 0.23 1.36 -8.36
N GLU A 35 1.44 0.83 -8.59
CA GLU A 35 1.78 -0.54 -8.17
C GLU A 35 1.78 -0.67 -6.64
N LYS A 36 2.29 0.32 -5.89
CA LYS A 36 2.32 0.28 -4.43
C LYS A 36 0.94 0.47 -3.80
N ALA A 37 0.12 1.37 -4.34
CA ALA A 37 -1.27 1.56 -3.89
C ALA A 37 -2.09 0.26 -4.07
N LYS A 38 -1.90 -0.43 -5.21
CA LYS A 38 -2.53 -1.73 -5.46
C LYS A 38 -2.13 -2.80 -4.44
N VAL A 39 -0.85 -2.83 -4.03
CA VAL A 39 -0.38 -3.76 -3.01
C VAL A 39 -1.04 -3.52 -1.66
N VAL A 40 -1.23 -2.26 -1.25
CA VAL A 40 -1.91 -1.92 0.01
C VAL A 40 -3.40 -2.28 -0.06
N GLU A 41 -4.06 -2.00 -1.19
CA GLU A 41 -5.46 -2.36 -1.41
C GLU A 41 -5.67 -3.88 -1.35
N GLU A 42 -4.83 -4.66 -2.05
CA GLU A 42 -4.90 -6.13 -2.04
C GLU A 42 -4.67 -6.72 -0.64
N LYS A 43 -3.72 -6.16 0.12
CA LYS A 43 -3.45 -6.56 1.51
C LYS A 43 -4.63 -6.24 2.43
N ASN A 44 -5.28 -5.09 2.26
CA ASN A 44 -6.49 -4.73 3.00
C ASN A 44 -7.64 -5.70 2.69
N ALA A 45 -7.88 -5.99 1.42
CA ALA A 45 -8.92 -6.95 1.02
C ALA A 45 -8.66 -8.37 1.59
N ALA A 46 -7.40 -8.80 1.65
CA ALA A 46 -7.03 -10.05 2.29
C ALA A 46 -7.23 -10.00 3.82
N LEU A 47 -6.88 -8.89 4.47
CA LEU A 47 -7.09 -8.68 5.89
C LEU A 47 -8.58 -8.74 6.26
N ASP A 48 -9.45 -8.11 5.46
CA ASP A 48 -10.89 -8.12 5.74
C ASP A 48 -11.51 -9.51 5.61
N LYS A 49 -11.04 -10.33 4.66
CA LYS A 49 -11.42 -11.76 4.58
C LYS A 49 -10.98 -12.55 5.82
N GLN A 50 -9.80 -12.25 6.38
CA GLN A 50 -9.35 -12.89 7.63
C GLN A 50 -10.22 -12.45 8.82
N LYS A 51 -10.60 -11.16 8.90
CA LYS A 51 -11.53 -10.67 9.94
C LYS A 51 -12.89 -11.35 9.84
N GLU A 52 -13.46 -11.46 8.62
CA GLU A 52 -14.74 -12.16 8.42
C GLU A 52 -14.66 -13.63 8.89
N THR A 53 -13.56 -14.30 8.58
CA THR A 53 -13.31 -15.69 9.01
C THR A 53 -13.20 -15.79 10.53
N LEU A 54 -12.50 -14.85 11.16
CA LEU A 54 -12.38 -14.75 12.62
C LEU A 54 -13.75 -14.55 13.28
N GLU A 55 -14.58 -13.65 12.76
CA GLU A 55 -15.92 -13.40 13.31
C GLU A 55 -16.82 -14.65 13.20
N LYS A 56 -16.77 -15.37 12.06
CA LYS A 56 -17.48 -16.65 11.92
C LYS A 56 -16.98 -17.70 12.94
N ALA A 57 -15.68 -17.76 13.20
CA ALA A 57 -15.10 -18.67 14.19
C ALA A 57 -15.55 -18.32 15.62
N LYS A 58 -15.63 -17.03 15.96
CA LYS A 58 -16.17 -16.58 17.26
C LYS A 58 -17.64 -16.94 17.43
N VAL A 59 -18.46 -16.74 16.40
CA VAL A 59 -19.88 -17.16 16.40
C VAL A 59 -20.01 -18.67 16.57
N ALA A 60 -19.17 -19.46 15.89
CA ALA A 60 -19.15 -20.91 16.05
C ALA A 60 -18.77 -21.32 17.48
N LEU A 61 -17.77 -20.66 18.08
CA LEU A 61 -17.37 -20.88 19.48
C LEU A 61 -18.51 -20.53 20.45
N GLU A 62 -19.16 -19.38 20.27
CA GLU A 62 -20.29 -18.96 21.10
C GLU A 62 -21.48 -19.92 20.97
N THR A 63 -21.75 -20.39 19.75
CA THR A 63 -22.79 -21.39 19.48
C THR A 63 -22.46 -22.72 20.16
N ALA A 64 -21.21 -23.17 20.10
CA ALA A 64 -20.77 -24.40 20.78
C ALA A 64 -20.91 -24.30 22.31
N LYS A 65 -20.53 -23.15 22.89
CA LYS A 65 -20.70 -22.86 24.33
C LYS A 65 -22.18 -22.85 24.73
N THR A 66 -23.02 -22.18 23.94
CA THR A 66 -24.48 -22.08 24.19
C THR A 66 -25.16 -23.45 24.14
N ASN A 67 -24.78 -24.28 23.17
CA ASN A 67 -25.33 -25.63 23.02
C ASN A 67 -24.67 -26.66 23.94
N LYS A 68 -23.75 -26.25 24.81
CA LYS A 68 -23.02 -27.13 25.74
C LYS A 68 -22.35 -28.29 25.01
N ALA A 69 -21.73 -28.00 23.87
CA ALA A 69 -20.90 -28.97 23.15
C ALA A 69 -19.79 -29.51 24.07
N ASP A 70 -19.20 -30.64 23.68
CA ASP A 70 -18.11 -31.27 24.44
C ASP A 70 -16.96 -30.27 24.69
N GLN A 71 -16.36 -30.35 25.88
CA GLN A 71 -15.29 -29.44 26.28
C GLN A 71 -14.12 -29.46 25.28
N ASP A 72 -13.75 -30.65 24.78
CA ASP A 72 -12.74 -30.80 23.74
C ASP A 72 -13.05 -30.02 22.44
N VAL A 73 -14.33 -29.89 22.08
CA VAL A 73 -14.77 -29.12 20.90
C VAL A 73 -14.65 -27.63 21.18
N ILE A 74 -15.09 -27.19 22.37
CA ILE A 74 -14.99 -25.78 22.80
C ILE A 74 -13.52 -25.36 22.85
N ASP A 75 -12.65 -26.18 23.43
CA ASP A 75 -11.22 -25.88 23.58
C ASP A 75 -10.52 -25.78 22.21
N LYS A 76 -10.81 -26.69 21.29
CA LYS A 76 -10.28 -26.63 19.92
C LYS A 76 -10.76 -25.40 19.15
N LEU A 77 -12.04 -25.02 19.29
CA LEU A 77 -12.57 -23.80 18.67
C LEU A 77 -11.93 -22.56 19.28
N GLN A 78 -11.70 -22.55 20.60
CA GLN A 78 -11.06 -21.43 21.28
C GLN A 78 -9.59 -21.27 20.85
N ASP A 79 -8.83 -22.36 20.76
CA ASP A 79 -7.45 -22.34 20.23
C ASP A 79 -7.41 -21.84 18.78
N ALA A 80 -8.35 -22.29 17.94
CA ALA A 80 -8.47 -21.81 16.56
C ALA A 80 -8.76 -20.30 16.50
N VAL A 81 -9.68 -19.80 17.32
CA VAL A 81 -9.99 -18.36 17.43
C VAL A 81 -8.75 -17.58 17.85
N THR A 82 -8.04 -18.01 18.89
CA THR A 82 -6.83 -17.32 19.37
C THR A 82 -5.73 -17.26 18.29
N LYS A 83 -5.54 -18.35 17.52
CA LYS A 83 -4.59 -18.38 16.39
C LYS A 83 -5.02 -17.44 15.26
N LEU A 84 -6.31 -17.37 14.96
CA LEU A 84 -6.85 -16.44 13.97
C LEU A 84 -6.70 -14.98 14.43
N GLU A 85 -6.93 -14.66 15.71
CA GLU A 85 -6.70 -13.32 16.27
C GLU A 85 -5.25 -12.88 16.12
N GLY A 86 -4.30 -13.76 16.45
CA GLY A 86 -2.88 -13.50 16.25
C GLY A 86 -2.51 -13.28 14.79
N SER A 87 -3.07 -14.08 13.88
CA SER A 87 -2.85 -13.96 12.44
C SER A 87 -3.40 -12.63 11.89
N VAL A 88 -4.62 -12.25 12.28
CA VAL A 88 -5.26 -10.98 11.91
C VAL A 88 -4.45 -9.79 12.43
N ALA A 89 -3.97 -9.85 13.68
CA ALA A 89 -3.13 -8.79 14.25
C ALA A 89 -1.81 -8.64 13.47
N SER A 90 -1.14 -9.74 13.14
CA SER A 90 0.09 -9.72 12.34
C SER A 90 -0.14 -9.19 10.92
N ALA A 91 -1.25 -9.59 10.29
CA ALA A 91 -1.63 -9.11 8.97
C ALA A 91 -1.91 -7.60 9.00
N LYS A 92 -2.64 -7.12 10.02
CA LYS A 92 -2.88 -5.70 10.24
C LYS A 92 -1.59 -4.92 10.39
N ALA A 93 -0.66 -5.37 11.22
CA ALA A 93 0.64 -4.71 11.37
C ALA A 93 1.41 -4.62 10.04
N SER A 94 1.36 -5.67 9.22
CA SER A 94 1.99 -5.68 7.90
C SER A 94 1.33 -4.71 6.90
N VAL A 95 0.01 -4.51 7.01
CA VAL A 95 -0.71 -3.51 6.21
C VAL A 95 -0.36 -2.10 6.67
N ASP A 96 -0.37 -1.86 7.99
CA ASP A 96 -0.05 -0.56 8.57
C ASP A 96 1.40 -0.14 8.22
N GLU A 97 2.37 -1.08 8.24
CA GLU A 97 3.75 -0.82 7.80
C GLU A 97 3.83 -0.49 6.30
N ALA A 98 3.08 -1.20 5.46
CA ALA A 98 3.04 -0.95 4.02
C ALA A 98 2.44 0.44 3.71
N GLN A 99 1.39 0.84 4.44
CA GLN A 99 0.79 2.16 4.33
C GLN A 99 1.77 3.26 4.77
N ALA A 100 2.45 3.10 5.90
CA ALA A 100 3.43 4.08 6.38
C ALA A 100 4.57 4.31 5.37
N LYS A 101 5.11 3.22 4.79
CA LYS A 101 6.12 3.32 3.72
C LYS A 101 5.59 3.98 2.45
N PHE A 102 4.31 3.77 2.13
CA PHE A 102 3.68 4.45 1.00
C PHE A 102 3.57 5.95 1.26
N ASP A 103 3.12 6.36 2.45
CA ASP A 103 2.98 7.75 2.83
C ASP A 103 4.34 8.47 2.85
N GLU A 104 5.38 7.87 3.43
CA GLU A 104 6.76 8.41 3.47
C GLU A 104 7.33 8.65 2.06
N VAL A 105 7.13 7.67 1.16
CA VAL A 105 7.56 7.80 -0.23
C VAL A 105 6.78 8.93 -0.89
N ASN A 106 5.45 8.97 -0.74
CA ASN A 106 4.62 10.00 -1.34
C ASN A 106 4.99 11.41 -0.84
N GLU A 107 5.27 11.59 0.45
CA GLU A 107 5.76 12.85 1.02
C GLU A 107 7.11 13.26 0.42
N SER A 108 8.10 12.37 0.42
CA SER A 108 9.43 12.61 -0.18
C SER A 108 9.32 13.00 -1.67
N LEU A 109 8.37 12.38 -2.38
CA LEU A 109 8.09 12.67 -3.78
C LEU A 109 7.48 14.06 -3.98
N GLN A 110 6.61 14.52 -3.07
CA GLN A 110 6.04 15.88 -3.09
C GLN A 110 7.09 16.93 -2.75
N GLU A 111 7.93 16.70 -1.74
CA GLU A 111 9.01 17.62 -1.36
C GLU A 111 10.00 17.82 -2.52
N ARG A 112 10.42 16.73 -3.17
CA ARG A 112 11.28 16.82 -4.36
C ARG A 112 10.62 17.64 -5.48
N LYS A 113 9.31 17.46 -5.71
CA LYS A 113 8.56 18.23 -6.70
C LYS A 113 8.53 19.73 -6.38
N GLN A 114 8.36 20.09 -5.10
CA GLN A 114 8.42 21.49 -4.67
C GLN A 114 9.82 22.08 -4.82
N SER A 115 10.88 21.29 -4.71
CA SER A 115 12.26 21.76 -4.88
C SER A 115 12.69 21.98 -6.35
N LEU A 116 11.94 21.41 -7.31
CA LEU A 116 12.20 21.49 -8.76
C LEU A 116 11.45 22.65 -9.45
N HIS A 117 10.62 23.40 -8.72
CA HIS A 117 9.79 24.50 -9.22
C HIS A 117 10.23 25.85 -8.63
#